data_AF-A0AAF0PRJ0-F1
#
_entry.id   AF-A0AAF0PRJ0-F1
#
_cell.length_a   1.000
_cell.length_b   1.000
_cell.length_c   1.000
_cell.angle_alpha   90.00
_cell.angle_beta   90.00
_cell.angle_gamma   90.00
#
_symmetry.space_group_name_H-M   'P 1'
#
loop_
_entity.id
_entity.type
_entity.pdbx_description
1 polymer ?
#
loop_
_entity_poly.entity_id
_entity_poly.type
_entity_poly.pdbx_seq_one_letter_code
_entity_poly.pdbx_strand_id
1 'polypeptide(L)' 'MQLGKVIAYDSRQLKVHEKKYPTHHLELAAVVFALKIWRHYLYGVHVDVFTDHKNLQYVFTQKELYLR' A
#
# COMPACT_ATOMS: atom_id res chain seq x y z
N MET A 1 4.04 -0.96 -13.80
CA MET A 1 4.40 -1.77 -14.99
C MET A 1 4.97 -0.82 -16.02
N GLN A 2 6.00 -1.24 -16.76
CA GLN A 2 6.53 -0.44 -17.87
C GLN A 2 6.22 -1.19 -19.15
N LEU A 3 5.44 -0.58 -20.04
CA LEU A 3 4.97 -1.21 -21.28
C LEU A 3 4.24 -2.55 -21.04
N GLY A 4 3.39 -2.59 -20.01
CA GLY A 4 2.63 -3.80 -19.64
C GLY A 4 3.46 -4.92 -19.00
N LYS A 5 4.75 -4.69 -18.74
CA LYS A 5 5.62 -5.68 -18.10
C LYS A 5 5.86 -5.34 -16.64
N VAL A 6 5.95 -6.38 -15.81
CA VAL A 6 6.35 -6.24 -14.40
C VAL A 6 7.83 -5.88 -14.34
N ILE A 7 8.16 -4.90 -13.50
CA ILE A 7 9.54 -4.40 -13.33
C ILE A 7 10.22 -5.16 -12.19
N ALA A 8 9.52 -5.28 -11.06
CA ALA A 8 10.02 -5.94 -9.86
C ALA A 8 8.86 -6.41 -8.97
N TYR A 9 9.18 -7.35 -8.09
CA TYR A 9 8.32 -7.81 -7.00
C TYR A 9 9.01 -7.50 -5.68
N ASP A 10 8.23 -7.15 -4.67
CA ASP A 10 8.74 -6.94 -3.32
C ASP A 10 7.74 -7.48 -2.30
N SER A 11 8.27 -8.03 -1.20
CA SER A 11 7.47 -8.60 -0.12
C SER A 11 8.26 -8.57 1.18
N ARG A 12 7.53 -8.51 2.30
CA ARG A 12 8.13 -8.57 3.63
C ARG A 12 7.28 -9.38 4.60
N GLN A 13 7.92 -9.92 5.62
CA GLN A 13 7.21 -10.50 6.75
C GLN A 13 6.57 -9.42 7.62
N LEU A 14 5.43 -9.78 8.23
CA LEU A 14 4.75 -8.93 9.20
C LEU A 14 5.55 -8.85 10.50
N LYS A 15 5.70 -7.64 11.02
CA LYS A 15 6.27 -7.42 12.36
C LYS A 15 5.32 -7.96 13.42
N VAL A 16 5.86 -8.29 14.60
CA VAL A 16 5.09 -8.89 15.71
C VAL A 16 3.85 -8.06 16.10
N HIS A 17 3.95 -6.73 16.05
CA HIS A 17 2.82 -5.85 16.33
C HIS A 17 1.81 -5.78 15.18
N GLU A 18 2.26 -5.84 13.92
CA GLU A 18 1.38 -5.81 12.74
C GLU A 18 0.53 -7.07 12.66
N LYS A 19 1.00 -8.21 13.18
CA LYS A 19 0.21 -9.45 13.24
C LYS A 19 -1.13 -9.31 13.97
N LYS A 20 -1.29 -8.29 14.81
CA LYS A 20 -2.53 -8.01 15.54
C LYS A 20 -3.49 -7.11 14.76
N TYR A 21 -3.05 -6.53 13.65
CA TYR A 21 -3.89 -5.65 12.85
C TYR A 21 -4.92 -6.46 12.08
N PRO A 22 -6.15 -5.93 11.93
CA PRO A 22 -7.13 -6.54 11.05
C PRO A 22 -6.68 -6.40 9.58
N THR A 23 -7.22 -7.26 8.71
CA THR A 23 -6.75 -7.42 7.32
C THR A 23 -6.67 -6.11 6.53
N HIS A 24 -7.66 -5.24 6.66
CA HIS A 24 -7.69 -3.94 5.97
C HIS A 24 -6.54 -3.01 6.37
N HIS A 25 -6.08 -3.07 7.64
CA HIS A 25 -4.89 -2.33 8.07
C HIS A 25 -3.60 -2.97 7.56
N LEU A 26 -3.57 -4.29 7.42
CA LEU A 26 -2.41 -5.00 6.85
C LEU A 26 -2.23 -4.68 5.37
N GLU A 27 -3.31 -4.62 4.60
CA GLU A 27 -3.28 -4.23 3.20
C GLU A 27 -2.85 -2.77 3.04
N LEU A 28 -3.36 -1.85 3.86
CA LEU A 28 -2.89 -0.47 3.89
C LEU A 28 -1.39 -0.40 4.21
N ALA A 29 -0.93 -1.17 5.21
CA ALA A 29 0.49 -1.25 5.57
C ALA A 29 1.36 -1.80 4.44
N ALA A 30 0.82 -2.70 3.61
CA ALA A 30 1.50 -3.22 2.42
C ALA A 30 1.65 -2.13 1.34
N VAL A 31 0.60 -1.34 1.08
CA VAL A 31 0.65 -0.19 0.15
C VAL A 31 1.67 0.85 0.64
N VAL A 32 1.60 1.24 1.91
CA VAL A 32 2.55 2.20 2.50
C VAL A 32 3.99 1.66 2.43
N PHE A 33 4.18 0.36 2.67
CA PHE A 33 5.49 -0.27 2.55
C PHE A 33 6.04 -0.19 1.12
N ALA A 34 5.24 -0.57 0.12
CA ALA A 34 5.65 -0.48 -1.28
C ALA A 34 6.00 0.96 -1.69
N LEU A 35 5.16 1.94 -1.34
CA LEU A 35 5.44 3.36 -1.64
C LEU A 35 6.73 3.87 -0.98
N LYS A 36 7.07 3.38 0.22
CA LYS A 36 8.33 3.74 0.90
C LYS A 36 9.55 3.14 0.21
N ILE A 37 9.51 1.86 -0.17
CA ILE A 37 10.61 1.20 -0.87
C ILE A 37 10.85 1.85 -2.23
N TRP A 38 9.79 2.00 -3.02
CA TRP A 38 9.87 2.51 -4.39
C TRP A 38 9.85 4.05 -4.46
N ARG A 39 9.92 4.76 -3.33
CA ARG A 39 9.83 6.23 -3.26
C ARG A 39 10.75 6.92 -4.27
N HIS A 40 11.99 6.44 -4.40
CA HIS A 40 12.97 7.01 -5.30
C HIS A 40 12.59 6.93 -6.79
N TYR A 41 11.72 5.98 -7.18
CA TYR A 41 11.17 5.87 -8.53
C TYR A 41 9.80 6.54 -8.67
N LEU A 42 9.00 6.58 -7.62
CA LEU A 42 7.61 7.03 -7.66
C LEU A 42 7.45 8.52 -7.31
N TYR A 43 8.46 9.16 -6.72
CA TYR A 43 8.35 10.52 -6.24
C TYR A 43 8.15 11.52 -7.39
N GLY A 44 7.11 12.34 -7.29
CA GLY A 44 6.77 13.35 -8.30
C GLY A 44 6.09 12.80 -9.56
N VAL A 45 5.76 11.51 -9.59
CA VAL A 45 5.11 10.86 -10.74
C VAL A 45 3.70 10.40 -10.34
N HIS A 46 2.75 10.44 -11.28
CA HIS A 46 1.45 9.83 -11.09
C HIS A 46 1.56 8.30 -11.06
N VAL A 47 1.00 7.68 -10.02
CA VAL A 47 1.08 6.23 -9.82
C VAL A 47 -0.30 5.66 -9.59
N ASP A 48 -0.67 4.67 -10.39
CA ASP A 48 -1.88 3.88 -10.20
C ASP A 48 -1.60 2.70 -9.27
N VAL A 49 -2.34 2.64 -8.16
CA VAL A 49 -2.27 1.54 -7.19
C VAL A 49 -3.50 0.66 -7.35
N PHE A 50 -3.29 -0.60 -7.72
CA PHE A 50 -4.36 -1.60 -7.84
C PHE A 50 -4.37 -2.47 -6.58
N THR A 51 -5.51 -2.52 -5.91
CA THR A 51 -5.74 -3.35 -4.72
C THR A 51 -7.12 -3.99 -4.81
N ASP A 52 -7.24 -5.21 -4.29
CA ASP A 52 -8.49 -5.95 -4.16
C ASP A 52 -9.40 -5.42 -3.04
N HIS A 53 -8.90 -4.51 -2.20
CA HIS A 53 -9.67 -3.97 -1.09
C HIS A 53 -10.42 -2.68 -1.45
N LYS A 54 -11.75 -2.78 -1.55
CA LYS A 54 -12.63 -1.65 -1.90
C LYS A 54 -12.55 -0.48 -0.92
N ASN A 55 -12.33 -0.73 0.37
CA ASN A 55 -12.29 0.36 1.36
C ASN A 55 -11.03 1.24 1.24
N LEU A 56 -9.95 0.75 0.60
CA LEU A 56 -8.72 1.52 0.40
C LEU A 56 -8.91 2.68 -0.58
N GLN A 57 -9.95 2.65 -1.42
CA GLN A 57 -10.29 3.77 -2.31
C GLN A 57 -10.57 5.06 -1.55
N TYR A 58 -11.05 4.94 -0.31
CA TYR A 58 -11.44 6.09 0.50
C TYR A 58 -10.32 6.66 1.38
N VAL A 59 -9.11 6.08 1.34
CA VAL A 59 -7.97 6.49 2.18
C VAL A 59 -7.63 7.98 2.01
N PHE A 60 -7.81 8.53 0.80
CA PHE A 60 -7.54 9.94 0.52
C PHE A 60 -8.75 10.86 0.74
N THR A 61 -9.96 10.30 0.87
CA THR A 61 -11.21 11.07 1.05
C THR A 61 -11.72 11.05 2.48
N GLN A 62 -11.35 10.05 3.28
CA GLN A 62 -11.73 9.96 4.69
C GLN A 62 -10.84 10.89 5.54
N LYS A 63 -11.50 11.81 6.26
CA LYS A 63 -10.85 12.72 7.23
C LYS A 63 -10.25 11.98 8.44
N GLU A 64 -10.90 10.89 8.85
CA GLU A 64 -10.43 10.02 9.93
C GLU A 64 -10.38 8.59 9.40
N LEU A 65 -9.17 8.04 9.30
CA LEU A 65 -8.99 6.60 9.27
C LEU A 65 -9.26 6.15 10.71
N TYR A 66 -10.40 5.49 10.96
CA TYR A 66 -10.69 4.90 12.27
C TYR A 66 -9.66 3.80 12.59
N LEU A 67 -8.50 4.23 13.08
CA LEU A 67 -7.47 3.41 13.71
C LEU A 67 -7.98 3.09 15.11
N ARG A 68 -8.81 2.07 15.23
CA ARG A 68 -9.25 1.56 16.53
C ARG A 68 -8.23 0.64 17.16
#